data_AF-A0A0B7J5S2-F1
#
_entry.id   AF-A0A0B7J5S2-F1
#
_cell.length_a   1.000
_cell.length_b   1.000
_cell.length_c   1.000
_cell.angle_alpha   90.00
_cell.angle_beta   90.00
_cell.angle_gamma   90.00
#
_symmetry.space_group_name_H-M   'P 1'
#
loop_
_entity.id
_entity.type
_entity.pdbx_description
1 polymer ?
#
loop_
_entity_poly.entity_id
_entity_poly.type
_entity_poly.pdbx_seq_one_letter_code
_entity_poly.pdbx_strand_id
1 'polypeptide(L)' 'MENIWDCHIEPDWLLLYYLDDEVLRLERTGTHSDLFK' A
#
# COMPACT_ATOMS: atom_id res chain seq x y z
N MET A 1 -15.39 5.71 -1.50
CA MET A 1 -14.31 5.01 -0.81
C MET A 1 -13.31 4.64 -1.87
N GLU A 2 -12.08 5.11 -1.78
CA GLU A 2 -11.03 4.75 -2.74
C GLU A 2 -10.57 3.31 -2.46
N ASN A 3 -10.39 2.50 -3.50
CA ASN A 3 -9.90 1.13 -3.36
C ASN A 3 -8.38 1.17 -3.17
N ILE A 4 -7.91 0.82 -1.96
CA ILE A 4 -6.49 0.71 -1.63
C ILE A 4 -6.09 -0.76 -1.66
N TRP A 5 -4.94 -1.02 -2.28
CA TRP A 5 -4.33 -2.33 -2.42
C TRP A 5 -3.03 -2.39 -1.62
N ASP A 6 -2.69 -3.59 -1.12
CA ASP A 6 -1.41 -3.88 -0.49
C ASP A 6 -0.52 -4.75 -1.40
N CYS A 7 0.79 -4.50 -1.36
CA CYS A 7 1.80 -5.32 -2.02
C CYS A 7 2.92 -5.63 -1.02
N HIS A 8 3.26 -6.91 -0.88
CA HIS A 8 4.37 -7.37 -0.05
C HIS A 8 5.67 -7.34 -0.85
N ILE A 9 6.59 -6.44 -0.47
CA ILE A 9 7.95 -6.33 -1.02
C ILE A 9 8.86 -7.35 -0.32
N GLU A 10 8.72 -7.46 1.00
CA GLU A 10 9.34 -8.48 1.85
C GLU A 10 8.30 -9.01 2.86
N PRO A 11 8.56 -10.10 3.61
CA PRO A 11 7.59 -10.65 4.54
C PRO A 11 6.96 -9.65 5.53
N ASP A 12 7.71 -8.63 5.98
CA ASP A 12 7.22 -7.54 6.84
C ASP A 12 7.47 -6.15 6.23
N TRP A 13 7.38 -6.02 4.90
CA TRP A 13 7.48 -4.74 4.22
C TRP A 13 6.38 -4.62 3.17
N LEU A 14 5.44 -3.71 3.42
CA LEU A 14 4.28 -3.48 2.57
C LEU A 14 4.35 -2.12 1.88
N LEU A 15 3.75 -2.07 0.71
CA LEU A 15 3.39 -0.86 -0.01
C LEU A 15 1.87 -0.81 -0.16
N LEU A 16 1.26 0.25 0.38
CA LEU A 16 -0.14 0.58 0.13
C LEU A 16 -0.21 1.53 -1.07
N TYR A 17 -1.06 1.21 -2.02
CA TYR A 17 -1.21 2.00 -3.24
C TYR A 17 -2.66 2.04 -3.71
N TYR A 18 -2.99 3.14 -4.38
CA TYR A 18 -4.21 3.28 -5.16
C TYR A 18 -3.88 3.05 -6.63
N LEU A 19 -4.76 2.33 -7.33
CA LEU A 19 -4.64 2.09 -8.77
C LEU A 19 -6.02 2.16 -9.42
N ASP A 20 -6.11 2.96 -10.48
CA ASP A 20 -7.18 2.93 -11.48
C ASP A 20 -6.59 2.89 -12.92
N ASP A 21 -7.43 3.11 -13.93
CA ASP A 21 -7.04 3.04 -15.34
C ASP A 21 -6.05 4.16 -15.76
N GLU A 22 -5.98 5.26 -15.02
CA GLU A 22 -5.20 6.46 -15.39
C GLU A 22 -4.08 6.79 -14.37
N VAL A 23 -4.26 6.40 -13.11
CA VAL A 23 -3.46 6.83 -11.97
C VAL A 23 -2.99 5.65 -11.15
N LEU A 24 -1.68 5.59 -10.95
CA LEU A 24 -1.03 4.83 -9.88
C LEU A 24 -0.50 5.82 -8.84
N ARG A 25 -1.02 5.76 -7.62
CA ARG A 25 -0.59 6.60 -6.50
C ARG A 25 -0.03 5.74 -5.37
N LEU A 26 1.20 6.05 -4.96
CA LEU A 26 1.87 5.40 -3.83
C LEU A 26 1.46 6.11 -2.54
N GLU A 27 0.73 5.43 -1.67
CA GLU A 27 0.20 6.03 -0.45
C GLU A 27 1.22 6.00 0.69
N ARG A 28 1.59 4.79 1.11
CA ARG A 28 2.43 4.56 2.30
C ARG A 28 3.22 3.27 2.14
N THR A 29 4.38 3.20 2.77
CA THR A 29 5.16 1.96 2.87
C THR A 29 5.78 1.82 4.26
N GLY A 30 5.95 0.59 4.72
CA GLY A 30 6.49 0.28 6.05
C GLY A 30 6.20 -1.15 6.49
N THR A 31 6.46 -1.45 7.75
CA THR A 31 6.10 -2.75 8.35
C THR A 31 4.61 -2.84 8.61
N HIS A 32 4.09 -4.04 8.90
CA HIS A 32 2.68 -4.18 9.32
C HIS A 32 2.38 -3.29 10.55
N SER A 33 3.34 -3.18 11.47
CA SER A 33 3.21 -2.37 12.68
C SER A 33 3.21 -0.86 12.42
N ASP A 34 3.77 -0.39 11.30
CA ASP A 34 3.77 1.04 10.97
C ASP A 34 2.48 1.47 10.27
N LEU A 35 1.83 0.54 9.58
CA LEU A 35 0.71 0.82 8.70
C LEU A 35 -0.65 0.58 9.37
N PHE A 36 -0.77 -0.38 10.28
CA PHE A 36 -2.06 -0.85 10.84
C PHE A 36 -2.21 -0.67 12.36
N LYS A 37 -1.58 0.38 12.93
CA LYS A 37 -1.83 0.80 14.32
C LYS A 37 -3.18 1.50 14.50
#